data_AF-A0A8K0WMD0-F1
#
_entry.id   AF-A0A8K0WMD0-F1
#
_cell.length_a   1.000
_cell.length_b   1.000
_cell.length_c   1.000
_cell.angle_alpha   90.00
_cell.angle_beta   90.00
_cell.angle_gamma   90.00
#
_symmetry.space_group_name_H-M   'P 1'
#
loop_
_entity.id
_entity.type
_entity.pdbx_description
1 polymer ?
#
loop_
_entity_poly.entity_id
_entity_poly.type
_entity_poly.pdbx_seq_one_letter_code
_entity_poly.pdbx_strand_id
1 'polypeptide(L)'
;MSSESKTNAVEAQRIFVHEVSSASQDAERTGQAPVELPPQSDIVLLDETSFEAWIAVVGSFLFLFPSFGFMQTIGTIQAYLEMNQLSAYSSRDIGWITGVFTALATLLGIQIGPLFDAYGPRVLGPVGCAIYIPVFFVLAECSEYWHYMVVLGIWGGLGAAIISMVGVAVISKWFVRRRGLAMGIALCGSSIGGVVLPMMLRSCLPRLGWTWAIRILAFIFTGVMMAGLACLYRPTPQHDDAAAAEKLSVARFALNFQALRSWTFVFVTIGLFALEFATFGVFALLPTYAAAARFSTDTGFALISIANGTSTLGRLLPGLAGDIYGHFNVSILMIIFTAVFTGVVLVPFGSTSLGAVYTFAALWGFGSGSFMSLTPVCMGKTCDTKDYGRYFGKS
;
A
#
# COMPACT_ATOMS: atom_id res chain seq x y z
N MET A 1 -16.28 -25.42 -14.63
CA MET A 1 -15.45 -24.21 -14.44
C MET A 1 -14.13 -24.17 -15.25
N SER A 2 -13.71 -25.25 -15.94
CA SER A 2 -12.45 -25.28 -16.71
C SER A 2 -12.60 -24.99 -18.22
N SER A 3 -13.78 -25.15 -18.84
CA SER A 3 -13.96 -24.90 -20.29
C SER A 3 -14.27 -23.43 -20.59
N GLU A 4 -15.13 -22.76 -19.82
CA GLU A 4 -15.48 -21.34 -20.02
C GLU A 4 -14.27 -20.41 -19.92
N SER A 5 -13.32 -20.70 -19.03
CA SER A 5 -12.08 -19.91 -18.91
C SER A 5 -11.18 -20.02 -20.15
N LYS A 6 -11.21 -21.17 -20.85
CA LYS A 6 -10.46 -21.37 -22.10
C LYS A 6 -11.18 -20.73 -23.27
N THR A 7 -12.50 -20.83 -23.33
CA THR A 7 -13.33 -20.20 -24.36
C THR A 7 -13.18 -18.68 -24.34
N ASN A 8 -13.18 -18.08 -23.14
CA ASN A 8 -13.01 -16.63 -22.99
C ASN A 8 -11.59 -16.14 -23.31
N ALA A 9 -10.57 -17.00 -23.18
CA ALA A 9 -9.20 -16.69 -23.60
C ALA A 9 -9.06 -16.68 -25.13
N VAL A 10 -9.73 -17.61 -25.82
CA VAL A 10 -9.78 -17.67 -27.28
C VAL A 10 -10.57 -16.48 -27.85
N GLU A 11 -11.63 -16.05 -27.16
CA GLU A 11 -12.45 -14.93 -27.60
C GLU A 11 -11.72 -13.58 -27.42
N ALA A 12 -10.98 -13.39 -26.32
CA ALA A 12 -10.09 -12.24 -26.14
C ALA A 12 -8.94 -12.22 -27.17
N GLN A 13 -8.40 -13.39 -27.52
CA GLN A 13 -7.40 -13.53 -28.57
C GLN A 13 -7.97 -13.12 -29.94
N ARG A 14 -9.23 -13.45 -30.25
CA ARG A 14 -9.89 -13.02 -31.48
C ARG A 14 -10.13 -11.51 -31.53
N ILE A 15 -10.57 -10.91 -30.42
CA ILE A 15 -10.86 -9.47 -30.37
C ILE A 15 -9.56 -8.66 -30.54
N PHE A 16 -8.49 -9.06 -29.85
CA PHE A 16 -7.20 -8.36 -29.93
C PHE A 16 -6.55 -8.54 -31.32
N VAL A 17 -6.59 -9.74 -31.90
CA VAL A 17 -6.10 -9.98 -33.26
C VAL A 17 -6.91 -9.18 -34.29
N HIS A 18 -8.22 -9.03 -34.09
CA HIS A 18 -9.07 -8.24 -34.97
C HIS A 18 -8.79 -6.73 -34.85
N GLU A 19 -8.60 -6.19 -33.64
CA GLU A 19 -8.22 -4.78 -33.42
C GLU A 19 -6.85 -4.45 -34.02
N VAL A 20 -5.89 -5.36 -33.86
CA VAL A 20 -4.52 -5.21 -34.40
C VAL A 20 -4.51 -5.36 -35.93
N SER A 21 -5.32 -6.26 -36.48
CA SER A 21 -5.49 -6.39 -37.95
C SER A 21 -6.19 -5.18 -38.56
N SER A 22 -7.16 -4.56 -37.86
CA SER A 22 -7.76 -3.31 -38.33
C SER A 22 -6.75 -2.15 -38.27
N ALA A 23 -5.92 -2.10 -37.22
CA ALA A 23 -4.87 -1.09 -37.09
C ALA A 23 -3.76 -1.25 -38.15
N SER A 24 -3.44 -2.47 -38.57
CA SER A 24 -2.48 -2.72 -39.66
C SER A 24 -3.06 -2.35 -41.03
N GLN A 25 -4.35 -2.61 -41.27
CA GLN A 25 -5.03 -2.18 -42.51
C GLN A 25 -5.17 -0.66 -42.61
N ASP A 26 -5.36 0.03 -41.49
CA ASP A 26 -5.36 1.50 -41.43
C ASP A 26 -3.95 2.10 -41.65
N ALA A 27 -2.89 1.40 -41.21
CA ALA A 27 -1.50 1.78 -41.48
C ALA A 27 -1.10 1.60 -42.96
N GLU A 28 -1.57 0.53 -43.61
CA GLU A 28 -1.38 0.33 -45.07
C GLU A 28 -2.11 1.40 -45.90
N ARG A 29 -3.29 1.85 -45.47
CA ARG A 29 -4.03 2.94 -46.12
C ARG A 29 -3.36 4.32 -45.99
N THR A 30 -2.55 4.54 -44.95
CA THR A 30 -1.90 5.84 -44.68
C THR A 30 -0.44 5.90 -45.15
N GLY A 31 0.07 4.86 -45.83
CA GLY A 31 1.42 4.85 -46.37
C GLY A 31 2.53 4.85 -45.31
N GLN A 32 2.19 4.50 -44.05
CA GLN A 32 3.17 4.31 -42.99
C GLN A 32 3.74 2.90 -43.09
N ALA A 33 5.04 2.75 -42.80
CA ALA A 33 5.71 1.46 -42.82
C ALA A 33 4.92 0.42 -41.98
N PRO A 34 4.73 -0.81 -42.48
CA PRO A 34 3.95 -1.82 -41.77
C PRO A 34 4.53 -2.01 -40.37
N VAL A 35 3.65 -1.94 -39.36
CA VAL A 35 4.02 -2.23 -37.97
C VAL A 35 4.47 -3.68 -37.92
N GLU A 36 5.77 -3.91 -37.79
CA GLU A 36 6.31 -5.25 -37.50
C GLU A 36 5.71 -5.70 -36.17
N LEU A 37 4.80 -6.67 -36.26
CA LEU A 37 4.23 -7.33 -35.09
C LEU A 37 5.39 -8.02 -34.36
N PRO A 38 5.57 -7.80 -33.04
CA PRO A 38 6.48 -8.63 -32.28
C PRO A 38 6.06 -10.11 -32.45
N PRO A 39 7.02 -11.04 -32.60
CA PRO A 39 6.71 -12.45 -32.79
C PRO A 39 5.76 -12.94 -31.70
N GLN A 40 4.74 -13.70 -32.09
CA GLN A 40 3.65 -14.20 -31.22
C GLN A 40 4.14 -15.04 -30.02
N SER A 41 5.44 -15.30 -29.88
CA SER A 41 6.07 -16.08 -28.81
C SER A 41 6.28 -15.32 -27.50
N ASP A 42 6.25 -13.99 -27.48
CA ASP A 42 6.79 -13.23 -26.34
C ASP A 42 5.72 -12.62 -25.41
N ILE A 43 4.44 -12.86 -25.67
CA ILE A 43 3.38 -12.56 -24.69
C ILE A 43 3.33 -13.73 -23.71
N VAL A 44 4.27 -13.76 -22.77
CA VAL A 44 4.17 -14.62 -21.59
C VAL A 44 2.95 -14.13 -20.81
N LEU A 45 1.79 -14.72 -21.10
CA LEU A 45 0.62 -14.63 -20.23
C LEU A 45 1.05 -15.19 -18.88
N LEU A 46 1.36 -14.30 -17.95
CA LEU A 46 1.59 -14.63 -16.56
C LEU A 46 0.42 -15.50 -16.12
N ASP A 47 0.70 -16.74 -15.69
CA ASP A 47 -0.33 -17.59 -15.13
C ASP A 47 -0.72 -17.03 -13.75
N GLU A 48 -1.61 -16.03 -13.76
CA GLU A 48 -2.16 -15.37 -12.57
C GLU A 48 -2.93 -16.36 -11.67
N THR A 49 -3.22 -17.57 -12.17
CA THR A 49 -3.83 -18.65 -11.41
C THR A 49 -2.81 -19.63 -10.83
N SER A 50 -1.53 -19.47 -11.12
CA SER A 50 -0.47 -20.30 -10.56
C SER A 50 -0.40 -20.16 -9.05
N PHE A 51 -0.10 -21.28 -8.38
CA PHE A 51 0.09 -21.32 -6.92
C PHE A 51 1.21 -20.37 -6.46
N GLU A 52 2.21 -20.12 -7.31
CA GLU A 52 3.33 -19.23 -7.02
C GLU A 52 2.92 -17.76 -6.94
N ALA A 53 2.03 -17.31 -7.84
CA ALA A 53 1.50 -15.95 -7.81
C ALA A 53 0.74 -15.69 -6.49
N TRP A 54 -0.03 -16.66 -6.01
CA TRP A 54 -0.77 -16.54 -4.74
C TRP A 54 0.15 -16.63 -3.51
N ILE A 55 1.24 -17.39 -3.56
CA ILE A 55 2.28 -17.34 -2.52
C ILE A 55 2.94 -15.96 -2.47
N ALA A 56 3.18 -15.34 -3.63
CA ALA A 56 3.72 -13.98 -3.68
C ALA A 56 2.77 -12.96 -3.02
N VAL A 57 1.44 -13.12 -3.20
CA VAL A 57 0.44 -12.31 -2.48
C VAL A 57 0.54 -12.50 -0.97
N VAL A 58 0.72 -13.74 -0.50
CA VAL A 58 0.94 -14.01 0.94
C VAL A 58 2.25 -13.39 1.42
N GLY A 59 3.32 -13.46 0.64
CA GLY A 59 4.59 -12.79 0.94
C GLY A 59 4.42 -11.28 1.09
N SER A 60 3.72 -10.64 0.14
CA SER A 60 3.39 -9.23 0.20
C SER A 60 2.51 -8.88 1.41
N PHE A 61 1.51 -9.70 1.74
CA PHE A 61 0.69 -9.53 2.94
C PHE A 61 1.56 -9.49 4.21
N LEU A 62 2.52 -10.41 4.33
CA LEU A 62 3.43 -10.50 5.46
C LEU A 62 4.41 -9.32 5.51
N PHE A 63 4.79 -8.72 4.39
CA PHE A 63 5.62 -7.49 4.36
C PHE A 63 4.80 -6.24 4.70
N LEU A 64 3.54 -6.18 4.30
CA LEU A 64 2.66 -5.03 4.53
C LEU A 64 2.12 -4.98 5.97
N PHE A 65 2.05 -6.13 6.65
CA PHE A 65 1.67 -6.21 8.07
C PHE A 65 2.59 -5.37 8.99
N PRO A 66 3.92 -5.57 9.02
CA PRO A 66 4.81 -4.82 9.90
C PRO A 66 5.12 -3.40 9.40
N SER A 67 4.97 -3.11 8.10
CA SER A 67 5.22 -1.75 7.58
C SER A 67 4.01 -0.83 7.80
N PHE A 68 2.99 -0.92 6.94
CA PHE A 68 1.80 -0.09 7.06
C PHE A 68 0.98 -0.40 8.33
N GLY A 69 0.97 -1.64 8.83
CA GLY A 69 0.30 -1.94 10.09
C GLY A 69 0.95 -1.24 11.29
N PHE A 70 2.28 -1.10 11.28
CA PHE A 70 2.97 -0.31 12.31
C PHE A 70 2.70 1.20 12.15
N MET A 71 2.61 1.72 10.91
CA MET A 71 2.20 3.11 10.66
C MET A 71 0.84 3.43 11.31
N GLN A 72 -0.13 2.52 11.20
CA GLN A 72 -1.43 2.66 11.85
C GLN A 72 -1.35 2.61 13.39
N THR A 73 -0.30 2.01 13.94
CA THR A 73 -0.09 1.83 15.39
C THR A 73 0.68 3.00 16.02
N ILE A 74 1.25 3.89 15.21
CA ILE A 74 2.21 4.88 15.68
C ILE A 74 1.62 5.88 16.68
N GLY A 75 0.32 6.17 16.58
CA GLY A 75 -0.37 7.02 17.55
C GLY A 75 -0.42 6.42 18.96
N THR A 76 -0.51 5.09 19.08
CA THR A 76 -0.47 4.41 20.39
C THR A 76 0.93 4.51 21.00
N ILE A 77 1.98 4.38 20.18
CA ILE A 77 3.36 4.57 20.63
C ILE A 77 3.61 6.01 21.05
N GLN A 78 3.16 6.98 20.25
CA GLN A 78 3.27 8.40 20.57
C GLN A 78 2.63 8.73 21.93
N ALA A 79 1.40 8.29 22.15
CA ALA A 79 0.68 8.51 23.41
C ALA A 79 1.42 7.88 24.60
N TYR A 80 1.99 6.69 24.44
CA TYR A 80 2.77 6.06 25.50
C TYR A 80 4.09 6.78 25.80
N LEU A 81 4.79 7.25 24.76
CA LEU A 81 6.01 8.05 24.93
C LEU A 81 5.71 9.36 25.67
N GLU A 82 4.60 10.01 25.34
CA GLU A 82 4.14 11.23 25.99
C GLU A 82 3.78 11.02 27.46
N MET A 83 3.15 9.90 27.81
CA MET A 83 2.76 9.63 29.21
C MET A 83 3.92 9.16 30.09
N ASN A 84 4.99 8.60 29.51
CA ASN A 84 6.06 7.95 30.26
C ASN A 84 7.44 8.56 29.98
N GLN A 85 8.15 8.02 28.99
CA GLN A 85 9.58 8.28 28.75
C GLN A 85 9.88 9.75 28.40
N LEU A 86 8.99 10.39 27.63
CA LEU A 86 9.13 11.76 27.13
C LEU A 86 8.12 12.72 27.78
N SER A 87 7.64 12.41 28.99
CA SER A 87 6.66 13.25 29.71
C SER A 87 7.11 14.69 29.98
N ALA A 88 8.41 14.97 29.89
CA ALA A 88 8.96 16.32 29.98
C ALA A 88 8.84 17.16 28.68
N TYR A 89 8.52 16.53 27.54
CA TYR A 89 8.44 17.18 26.24
C TYR A 89 6.99 17.50 25.86
N SER A 90 6.81 18.50 24.98
CA SER A 90 5.48 18.84 24.48
C SER A 90 4.98 17.80 23.46
N SER A 91 3.66 17.61 23.36
CA SER A 91 3.05 16.70 22.37
C SER A 91 3.44 17.05 20.93
N ARG A 92 3.77 18.32 20.65
CA ARG A 92 4.29 18.80 19.36
C ARG A 92 5.65 18.19 19.05
N ASP A 93 6.56 18.17 20.02
CA ASP A 93 7.92 17.67 19.83
C ASP A 93 7.91 16.15 19.62
N ILE A 94 7.11 15.42 20.40
CA ILE A 94 6.96 13.97 20.24
C ILE A 94 6.30 13.64 18.90
N GLY A 95 5.33 14.45 18.45
CA GLY A 95 4.67 14.30 17.15
C GLY A 95 5.63 14.43 15.96
N TRP A 96 6.76 15.12 16.08
CA TRP A 96 7.76 15.16 15.01
C TRP A 96 8.39 13.79 14.75
N ILE A 97 8.58 12.95 15.77
CA ILE A 97 9.19 11.62 15.61
C ILE A 97 8.32 10.74 14.70
N THR A 98 7.02 10.68 15.01
CA THR A 98 6.05 9.87 14.27
C THR A 98 5.72 10.48 12.90
N GLY A 99 5.74 11.81 12.82
CA GLY A 99 5.60 12.57 11.58
C GLY A 99 6.75 12.30 10.60
N VAL A 100 8.01 12.37 11.06
CA VAL A 100 9.20 12.08 10.25
C VAL A 100 9.20 10.63 9.78
N PHE A 101 8.86 9.67 10.65
CA PHE A 101 8.72 8.27 10.25
C PHE A 101 7.71 8.10 9.10
N THR A 102 6.50 8.67 9.26
CA THR A 102 5.43 8.53 8.27
C THR A 102 5.79 9.25 6.96
N ALA A 103 6.40 10.43 7.05
CA ALA A 103 6.86 11.20 5.90
C ALA A 103 7.94 10.45 5.12
N LEU A 104 8.96 9.92 5.79
CA LEU A 104 10.04 9.17 5.12
C LEU A 104 9.51 7.84 4.54
N ALA A 105 8.67 7.12 5.27
CA ALA A 105 8.06 5.88 4.81
C ALA A 105 7.26 6.07 3.51
N THR A 106 6.61 7.22 3.33
CA THR A 106 5.79 7.52 2.14
C THR A 106 6.59 8.20 1.02
N LEU A 107 7.43 9.20 1.34
CA LEU A 107 8.22 9.95 0.36
C LEU A 107 9.31 9.10 -0.29
N LEU A 108 10.02 8.28 0.50
CA LEU A 108 11.08 7.43 -0.03
C LEU A 108 10.53 6.26 -0.84
N GLY A 109 9.27 5.86 -0.63
CA GLY A 109 8.60 4.84 -1.43
C GLY A 109 8.64 5.14 -2.94
N ILE A 110 8.55 6.42 -3.32
CA ILE A 110 8.66 6.88 -4.72
C ILE A 110 10.05 6.58 -5.30
N GLN A 111 11.10 6.78 -4.50
CA GLN A 111 12.50 6.61 -4.93
C GLN A 111 12.93 5.15 -4.95
N ILE A 112 12.29 4.31 -4.14
CA ILE A 112 12.59 2.88 -4.04
C ILE A 112 11.96 2.08 -5.19
N GLY A 113 10.95 2.62 -5.87
CA GLY A 113 10.35 1.99 -7.04
C GLY A 113 11.35 1.60 -8.14
N PRO A 114 12.14 2.57 -8.67
CA PRO A 114 13.21 2.26 -9.62
C PRO A 114 14.25 1.27 -9.10
N LEU A 115 14.55 1.32 -7.79
CA LEU A 115 15.48 0.40 -7.15
C LEU A 115 14.92 -1.03 -7.13
N PHE A 116 13.62 -1.18 -6.88
CA PHE A 116 12.92 -2.45 -6.97
C PHE A 116 12.89 -2.99 -8.41
N ASP A 117 12.75 -2.13 -9.40
CA ASP A 117 12.79 -2.55 -10.80
C ASP A 117 14.17 -3.01 -11.25
N ALA A 118 15.24 -2.39 -10.76
CA ALA A 118 16.61 -2.78 -11.08
C ALA A 118 17.08 -4.05 -10.34
N TYR A 119 16.83 -4.15 -9.04
CA TYR A 119 17.39 -5.21 -8.19
C TYR A 119 16.40 -6.35 -7.86
N GLY A 120 15.11 -6.13 -8.13
CA GLY A 120 14.05 -7.09 -7.88
C GLY A 120 13.77 -7.38 -6.39
N PRO A 121 12.74 -8.19 -6.10
CA PRO A 121 12.34 -8.53 -4.74
C PRO A 121 13.37 -9.38 -3.98
N ARG A 122 14.19 -10.16 -4.69
CA ARG A 122 15.16 -11.11 -4.09
C ARG A 122 16.32 -10.44 -3.39
N VAL A 123 16.76 -9.27 -3.88
CA VAL A 123 17.84 -8.49 -3.26
C VAL A 123 17.25 -7.47 -2.30
N LEU A 124 16.20 -6.76 -2.73
CA LEU A 124 15.66 -5.66 -1.96
C LEU A 124 14.87 -6.13 -0.72
N GLY A 125 14.23 -7.31 -0.78
CA GLY A 125 13.54 -7.93 0.35
C GLY A 125 14.45 -8.18 1.56
N PRO A 126 15.52 -9.00 1.44
CA PRO A 126 16.46 -9.25 2.53
C PRO A 126 17.13 -7.97 3.05
N VAL A 127 17.50 -7.05 2.17
CA VAL A 127 18.11 -5.76 2.55
C VAL A 127 17.13 -4.94 3.38
N GLY A 128 15.87 -4.85 2.96
CA GLY A 128 14.82 -4.18 3.73
C GLY A 128 14.62 -4.83 5.11
N CYS A 129 14.62 -6.16 5.20
CA CYS A 129 14.49 -6.88 6.47
C CYS A 129 15.67 -6.60 7.40
N ALA A 130 16.89 -6.65 6.86
CA ALA A 130 18.12 -6.38 7.58
C ALA A 130 18.21 -4.94 8.10
N ILE A 131 17.60 -3.97 7.40
CA ILE A 131 17.53 -2.57 7.83
C ILE A 131 16.40 -2.36 8.85
N TYR A 132 15.21 -2.91 8.60
CA TYR A 132 14.01 -2.58 9.37
C TYR A 132 13.88 -3.34 10.69
N ILE A 133 14.29 -4.62 10.75
CA ILE A 133 14.16 -5.43 11.97
C ILE A 133 15.01 -4.87 13.13
N PRO A 134 16.30 -4.49 12.93
CA PRO A 134 17.12 -3.97 14.01
C PRO A 134 16.60 -2.67 14.64
N VAL A 135 15.84 -1.86 13.87
CA VAL A 135 15.23 -0.63 14.37
C VAL A 135 14.45 -0.90 15.65
N PHE A 136 13.62 -1.94 15.68
CA PHE A 136 12.78 -2.23 16.84
C PHE A 136 13.57 -2.77 18.04
N PHE A 137 14.63 -3.55 17.79
CA PHE A 137 15.51 -3.99 18.87
C PHE A 137 16.27 -2.84 19.51
N VAL A 138 16.78 -1.90 18.70
CA VAL A 138 17.47 -0.70 19.20
C VAL A 138 16.47 0.26 19.86
N LEU A 139 15.26 0.38 19.32
CA LEU A 139 14.20 1.22 19.87
C LEU A 139 13.82 0.82 21.31
N ALA A 140 13.89 -0.47 21.64
CA ALA A 140 13.61 -0.97 22.98
C ALA A 140 14.58 -0.45 24.06
N GLU A 141 15.81 -0.09 23.65
CA GLU A 141 16.88 0.42 24.53
C GLU A 141 17.01 1.94 24.51
N CYS A 142 16.20 2.64 23.71
CA CYS A 142 16.27 4.09 23.60
C CYS A 142 15.73 4.77 24.87
N SER A 143 16.45 5.78 25.36
CA SER A 143 16.06 6.54 26.57
C SER A 143 15.89 8.04 26.35
N GLU A 144 16.49 8.61 25.30
CA GLU A 144 16.54 10.06 25.07
C GLU A 144 15.77 10.42 23.80
N TYR A 145 15.23 11.64 23.75
CA TYR A 145 14.44 12.12 22.61
C TYR A 145 15.12 11.90 21.25
N TRP A 146 16.41 12.23 21.15
CA TRP A 146 17.15 12.10 19.89
C TRP A 146 17.31 10.63 19.46
N HIS A 147 17.43 9.70 20.41
CA HIS A 147 17.47 8.26 20.12
C HIS A 147 16.19 7.85 19.39
N TYR A 148 15.03 8.25 19.88
CA TYR A 148 13.74 7.98 19.24
C TYR A 148 13.62 8.64 17.86
N MET A 149 14.08 9.89 17.70
CA MET A 149 14.05 10.58 16.40
C MET A 149 14.89 9.86 15.34
N VAL A 150 16.12 9.45 15.69
CA VAL A 150 17.04 8.80 14.76
C VAL A 150 16.60 7.36 14.46
N VAL A 151 16.29 6.59 15.49
CA VAL A 151 15.97 5.16 15.36
C VAL A 151 14.57 4.96 14.79
N LEU A 152 13.54 5.53 15.41
CA LEU A 152 12.16 5.34 14.95
C LEU A 152 11.85 6.25 13.75
N GLY A 153 12.18 7.54 13.83
CA GLY A 153 11.89 8.51 12.78
C GLY A 153 12.63 8.21 11.48
N ILE A 154 13.95 8.36 11.51
CA ILE A 154 14.78 8.31 10.29
C ILE A 154 15.03 6.88 9.83
N TRP A 155 15.64 6.06 10.68
CA TRP A 155 16.02 4.68 10.32
C TRP A 155 14.78 3.80 10.12
N GLY A 156 13.80 3.89 11.03
CA GLY A 156 12.51 3.23 10.90
C GLY A 156 11.77 3.64 9.62
N GLY A 157 11.73 4.94 9.30
CA GLY A 157 11.06 5.45 8.10
C GLY A 157 11.69 4.91 6.81
N LEU A 158 13.03 4.89 6.74
CA LEU A 158 13.77 4.31 5.60
C LEU A 158 13.48 2.81 5.43
N GLY A 159 13.55 2.03 6.51
CA GLY A 159 13.27 0.60 6.45
C GLY A 159 11.81 0.30 6.08
N ALA A 160 10.86 1.07 6.62
CA ALA A 160 9.45 0.94 6.30
C ALA A 160 9.16 1.22 4.81
N ALA A 161 9.82 2.23 4.22
CA ALA A 161 9.69 2.56 2.81
C ALA A 161 10.16 1.41 1.89
N ILE A 162 11.27 0.76 2.24
CA ILE A 162 11.82 -0.35 1.43
C ILE A 162 10.87 -1.54 1.46
N ILE A 163 10.43 -1.94 2.66
CA ILE A 163 9.57 -3.10 2.87
C ILE A 163 8.19 -2.90 2.26
N SER A 164 7.58 -1.72 2.44
CA SER A 164 6.26 -1.42 1.89
C SER A 164 6.28 -1.44 0.36
N MET A 165 7.33 -0.87 -0.25
CA MET A 165 7.48 -0.85 -1.70
C MET A 165 7.67 -2.26 -2.27
N VAL A 166 8.51 -3.09 -1.65
CA VAL A 166 8.68 -4.50 -2.06
C VAL A 166 7.34 -5.24 -2.03
N GLY A 167 6.55 -5.06 -0.96
CA GLY A 167 5.23 -5.71 -0.84
C GLY A 167 4.26 -5.33 -1.96
N VAL A 168 4.15 -4.04 -2.29
CA VAL A 168 3.22 -3.53 -3.32
C VAL A 168 3.71 -3.86 -4.75
N ALA A 169 5.02 -3.74 -4.99
CA ALA A 169 5.58 -3.86 -6.32
C ALA A 169 5.60 -5.29 -6.85
N VAL A 170 5.81 -6.30 -5.98
CA VAL A 170 5.73 -7.72 -6.36
C VAL A 170 4.38 -8.06 -6.98
N ILE A 171 3.28 -7.61 -6.38
CA ILE A 171 1.92 -7.90 -6.86
C ILE A 171 1.70 -7.31 -8.25
N SER A 172 2.22 -6.09 -8.45
CA SER A 172 2.08 -5.37 -9.71
C SER A 172 2.82 -6.06 -10.86
N LYS A 173 3.85 -6.87 -10.59
CA LYS A 173 4.57 -7.68 -11.58
C LYS A 173 3.88 -9.00 -11.91
N TRP A 174 3.17 -9.61 -10.96
CA TRP A 174 2.53 -10.90 -11.14
C TRP A 174 1.10 -10.83 -11.66
N PHE A 175 0.36 -9.74 -11.35
CA PHE A 175 -1.06 -9.63 -11.67
C PHE A 175 -1.35 -8.40 -12.53
N VAL A 176 -1.98 -8.64 -13.68
CA VAL A 176 -2.48 -7.62 -14.61
C VAL A 176 -4.00 -7.58 -14.57
N ARG A 177 -4.68 -8.73 -14.74
CA ARG A 177 -6.14 -8.83 -14.81
C ARG A 177 -6.81 -8.84 -13.44
N ARG A 178 -6.25 -9.55 -12.46
CA ARG A 178 -6.77 -9.63 -11.07
C ARG A 178 -6.02 -8.73 -10.09
N ARG A 179 -5.48 -7.62 -10.58
CA ARG A 179 -4.58 -6.75 -9.82
C ARG A 179 -5.27 -6.10 -8.62
N GLY A 180 -6.54 -5.69 -8.76
CA GLY A 180 -7.32 -5.10 -7.68
C GLY A 180 -7.54 -6.08 -6.53
N LEU A 181 -7.95 -7.32 -6.83
CA LEU A 181 -8.12 -8.38 -5.84
C LEU A 181 -6.81 -8.74 -5.13
N ALA A 182 -5.74 -8.97 -5.89
CA ALA A 182 -4.44 -9.37 -5.33
C ALA A 182 -3.84 -8.26 -4.45
N MET A 183 -3.93 -7.00 -4.89
CA MET A 183 -3.51 -5.83 -4.11
C MET A 183 -4.36 -5.66 -2.84
N GLY A 184 -5.67 -5.85 -2.97
CA GLY A 184 -6.60 -5.82 -1.84
C GLY A 184 -6.25 -6.85 -0.77
N ILE A 185 -6.00 -8.11 -1.16
CA ILE A 185 -5.61 -9.18 -0.24
C ILE A 185 -4.29 -8.84 0.45
N ALA A 186 -3.26 -8.41 -0.29
CA ALA A 186 -1.99 -8.08 0.34
C ALA A 186 -2.09 -6.90 1.31
N LEU A 187 -2.81 -5.84 0.93
CA LEU A 187 -3.03 -4.69 1.80
C LEU A 187 -3.85 -5.05 3.03
N CYS A 188 -4.68 -6.10 3.03
CA CYS A 188 -5.34 -6.59 4.25
C CYS A 188 -4.34 -6.86 5.40
N GLY A 189 -3.09 -7.22 5.07
CA GLY A 189 -2.03 -7.40 6.07
C GLY A 189 -1.83 -6.16 6.93
N SER A 190 -1.88 -4.97 6.33
CA SER A 190 -1.74 -3.73 7.08
C SER A 190 -2.96 -3.35 7.93
N SER A 191 -4.18 -3.71 7.50
CA SER A 191 -5.40 -3.54 8.33
C SER A 191 -5.33 -4.44 9.56
N ILE A 192 -4.98 -5.72 9.35
CA ILE A 192 -4.85 -6.69 10.44
C ILE A 192 -3.72 -6.27 11.39
N GLY A 193 -2.58 -5.80 10.85
CA GLY A 193 -1.51 -5.20 11.67
C GLY A 193 -1.99 -4.00 12.48
N GLY A 194 -2.75 -3.09 11.87
CA GLY A 194 -3.33 -1.93 12.55
C GLY A 194 -4.37 -2.25 13.63
N VAL A 195 -4.83 -3.50 13.75
CA VAL A 195 -5.68 -3.97 14.86
C VAL A 195 -4.85 -4.77 15.87
N VAL A 196 -4.07 -5.75 15.40
CA VAL A 196 -3.33 -6.67 16.26
C VAL A 196 -2.24 -5.96 17.05
N LEU A 197 -1.46 -5.09 16.41
CA LEU A 197 -0.32 -4.41 17.04
C LEU A 197 -0.71 -3.44 18.18
N PRO A 198 -1.70 -2.53 18.03
CA PRO A 198 -2.10 -1.67 19.13
C PRO A 198 -2.76 -2.46 20.27
N MET A 199 -3.54 -3.51 19.97
CA MET A 199 -4.15 -4.37 21.00
C MET A 199 -3.10 -5.15 21.79
N MET A 200 -2.06 -5.63 21.11
CA MET A 200 -0.91 -6.26 21.75
C MET A 200 -0.19 -5.25 22.66
N LEU A 201 0.15 -4.07 22.15
CA LEU A 201 0.82 -3.02 22.95
C LEU A 201 -0.01 -2.62 24.17
N ARG A 202 -1.33 -2.46 24.03
CA ARG A 202 -2.23 -2.15 25.16
C ARG A 202 -2.15 -3.19 26.28
N SER A 203 -1.95 -4.46 25.94
CA SER A 203 -1.89 -5.56 26.92
C SER A 203 -0.47 -5.77 27.47
N CYS A 204 0.55 -5.58 26.65
CA CYS A 204 1.95 -5.81 27.01
C CYS A 204 2.57 -4.64 27.78
N LEU A 205 2.27 -3.39 27.41
CA LEU A 205 2.88 -2.20 28.02
C LEU A 205 2.65 -2.13 29.55
N PRO A 206 1.43 -2.35 30.09
CA PRO A 206 1.21 -2.29 31.54
C PRO A 206 1.82 -3.47 32.31
N ARG A 207 2.01 -4.63 31.68
CA ARG A 207 2.45 -5.87 32.35
C ARG A 207 3.96 -6.07 32.29
N LEU A 208 4.57 -5.77 31.15
CA LEU A 208 5.97 -6.09 30.84
C LEU A 208 6.84 -4.83 30.67
N GLY A 209 6.23 -3.65 30.61
CA GLY A 209 6.91 -2.39 30.37
C GLY A 209 7.29 -2.15 28.91
N TRP A 210 7.91 -1.00 28.65
CA TRP A 210 8.28 -0.53 27.31
C TRP A 210 9.24 -1.47 26.58
N THR A 211 10.40 -1.74 27.19
CA THR A 211 11.50 -2.50 26.56
C THR A 211 11.04 -3.88 26.10
N TRP A 212 10.34 -4.64 26.94
CA TRP A 212 9.84 -5.96 26.57
C TRP A 212 8.69 -5.91 25.56
N ALA A 213 7.79 -4.92 25.65
CA ALA A 213 6.71 -4.77 24.68
C ALA A 213 7.25 -4.52 23.26
N ILE A 214 8.26 -3.65 23.12
CA ILE A 214 8.91 -3.37 21.83
C ILE A 214 9.75 -4.55 21.35
N ARG A 215 10.43 -5.29 22.25
CA ARG A 215 11.13 -6.54 21.87
C ARG A 215 10.18 -7.61 21.35
N ILE A 216 9.02 -7.80 21.99
CA ILE A 216 7.98 -8.74 21.50
C ILE A 216 7.53 -8.33 20.10
N LEU A 217 7.31 -7.03 19.86
CA LEU A 217 7.00 -6.51 18.53
C LEU A 217 8.10 -6.85 17.52
N ALA A 218 9.37 -6.65 17.88
CA ALA A 218 10.52 -6.95 17.05
C ALA A 218 10.60 -8.45 16.69
N PHE A 219 10.33 -9.35 17.64
CA PHE A 219 10.28 -10.79 17.39
C PHE A 219 9.14 -11.18 16.43
N ILE A 220 7.96 -10.58 16.60
CA ILE A 220 6.83 -10.80 15.68
C ILE A 220 7.19 -10.32 14.28
N PHE A 221 7.77 -9.13 14.15
CA PHE A 221 8.19 -8.59 12.85
C PHE A 221 9.25 -9.47 12.21
N THR A 222 10.23 -9.94 12.98
CA THR A 222 11.23 -10.89 12.51
C THR A 222 10.58 -12.16 11.96
N GLY A 223 9.68 -12.81 12.72
CA GLY A 223 9.01 -14.04 12.29
C GLY A 223 8.17 -13.85 11.03
N VAL A 224 7.35 -12.79 11.01
CA VAL A 224 6.45 -12.47 9.90
C VAL A 224 7.24 -12.11 8.64
N MET A 225 8.28 -11.28 8.74
CA MET A 225 9.09 -10.86 7.60
C MET A 225 9.96 -12.00 7.05
N MET A 226 10.51 -12.86 7.92
CA MET A 226 11.27 -14.04 7.48
C MET A 226 10.37 -15.04 6.74
N ALA A 227 9.15 -15.26 7.23
CA ALA A 227 8.15 -16.06 6.52
C ALA A 227 7.77 -15.43 5.18
N GLY A 228 7.56 -14.11 5.14
CA GLY A 228 7.29 -13.38 3.90
C GLY A 228 8.44 -13.50 2.89
N LEU A 229 9.68 -13.47 3.37
CA LEU A 229 10.86 -13.54 2.51
C LEU A 229 10.97 -14.92 1.88
N ALA A 230 10.67 -15.98 2.62
CA ALA A 230 10.59 -17.33 2.10
C ALA A 230 9.50 -17.47 1.01
N CYS A 231 8.36 -16.78 1.17
CA CYS A 231 7.32 -16.73 0.14
C CYS A 231 7.77 -15.99 -1.14
N LEU A 232 8.53 -14.90 -0.98
CA LEU A 232 8.99 -14.05 -2.09
C LEU A 232 10.23 -14.59 -2.83
N TYR A 233 10.91 -15.61 -2.30
CA TYR A 233 12.12 -16.17 -2.92
C TYR A 233 11.87 -16.97 -4.21
N ARG A 234 10.61 -17.43 -4.42
CA ARG A 234 10.22 -18.19 -5.62
C ARG A 234 10.36 -17.35 -6.90
N PRO A 235 10.57 -17.99 -8.08
CA PRO A 235 10.83 -17.27 -9.32
C PRO A 235 9.69 -16.31 -9.65
N THR A 236 9.91 -15.02 -9.37
CA THR A 236 9.17 -13.98 -10.07
C THR A 236 9.53 -14.15 -11.54
N PRO A 237 8.55 -14.28 -12.46
CA PRO A 237 8.83 -14.39 -13.89
C PRO A 237 9.69 -13.19 -14.24
N GLN A 238 10.96 -13.47 -14.48
CA GLN A 238 11.89 -12.49 -14.99
C GLN A 238 11.35 -12.18 -16.38
N HIS A 239 10.79 -10.99 -16.57
CA HIS A 239 11.04 -10.34 -17.85
C HIS A 239 12.57 -10.26 -17.95
N ASP A 240 13.12 -10.50 -19.14
CA ASP A 240 14.55 -10.40 -19.43
C ASP A 240 15.06 -8.94 -19.29
N ASP A 241 14.79 -8.32 -18.15
CA ASP A 241 15.24 -7.01 -17.74
C ASP A 241 16.72 -7.05 -17.30
N ALA A 242 17.34 -8.24 -17.25
CA ALA A 242 18.78 -8.36 -16.96
C ALA A 242 19.63 -7.62 -18.01
N ALA A 243 19.18 -7.55 -19.27
CA ALA A 243 19.81 -6.73 -20.31
C ALA A 243 19.47 -5.22 -20.20
N ALA A 244 18.35 -4.87 -19.54
CA ALA A 244 17.96 -3.49 -19.28
C ALA A 244 18.63 -2.91 -18.01
N ALA A 245 18.92 -3.77 -17.02
CA ALA A 245 19.54 -3.41 -15.74
C ALA A 245 20.98 -2.90 -15.90
N GLU A 246 21.75 -3.45 -16.86
CA GLU A 246 23.11 -2.99 -17.14
C GLU A 246 23.14 -1.57 -17.74
N LYS A 247 22.15 -1.21 -18.57
CA LYS A 247 22.01 0.14 -19.17
C LYS A 247 21.33 1.18 -18.26
N LEU A 248 20.63 0.76 -17.21
CA LEU A 248 19.87 1.64 -16.31
C LEU A 248 20.65 2.07 -15.05
N SER A 249 21.75 1.37 -14.73
CA SER A 249 22.44 1.40 -13.43
C SER A 249 23.05 2.73 -12.98
N VAL A 250 23.15 3.76 -13.83
CA VAL A 250 23.74 5.07 -13.45
C VAL A 250 22.86 6.27 -13.81
N ALA A 251 21.85 6.11 -14.68
CA ALA A 251 21.33 7.24 -15.45
C ALA A 251 20.04 7.90 -14.96
N ARG A 252 19.34 7.48 -13.90
CA ARG A 252 18.20 8.29 -13.40
C ARG A 252 17.74 7.98 -11.98
N PHE A 253 18.50 8.47 -11.00
CA PHE A 253 17.97 8.87 -9.68
C PHE A 253 17.11 10.15 -9.78
N ALA A 254 16.94 10.71 -10.98
CA ALA A 254 16.13 11.89 -11.20
C ALA A 254 14.65 11.50 -11.31
N LEU A 255 13.85 11.99 -10.37
CA LEU A 255 12.39 12.05 -10.48
C LEU A 255 12.00 12.49 -11.89
N ASN A 256 11.37 11.60 -12.66
CA ASN A 256 10.94 11.94 -14.00
C ASN A 256 9.65 12.76 -13.91
N PHE A 257 9.79 14.08 -13.72
CA PHE A 257 8.68 15.02 -13.68
C PHE A 257 7.89 15.11 -14.99
N GLN A 258 8.30 14.38 -16.03
CA GLN A 258 7.60 14.29 -17.30
C GLN A 258 6.20 13.67 -17.18
N ALA A 259 5.97 12.80 -16.19
CA ALA A 259 4.63 12.27 -15.89
C ALA A 259 3.65 13.37 -15.44
N LEU A 260 4.12 14.43 -14.77
CA LEU A 260 3.31 15.59 -14.37
C LEU A 260 2.89 16.47 -15.56
N ARG A 261 3.38 16.20 -16.77
CA ARG A 261 2.97 16.91 -17.98
C ARG A 261 1.58 16.50 -18.44
N SER A 262 1.12 15.31 -18.05
CA SER A 262 -0.25 14.85 -18.33
C SER A 262 -1.21 15.42 -17.29
N TRP A 263 -2.17 16.24 -17.74
CA TRP A 263 -3.23 16.77 -16.88
C TRP A 263 -4.02 15.65 -16.19
N THR A 264 -4.25 14.52 -16.86
CA THR A 264 -4.92 13.35 -16.26
C THR A 264 -4.15 12.80 -15.06
N PHE A 265 -2.82 12.68 -15.18
CA PHE A 265 -1.97 12.22 -14.08
C PHE A 265 -1.97 13.21 -12.91
N VAL A 266 -1.93 14.52 -13.21
CA VAL A 266 -1.98 15.57 -12.19
C VAL A 266 -3.31 15.56 -11.43
N PHE A 267 -4.45 15.52 -12.13
CA PHE A 267 -5.76 15.50 -11.47
C PHE A 267 -5.96 14.24 -10.61
N VAL A 268 -5.54 13.07 -11.11
CA VAL A 268 -5.61 11.82 -10.34
C VAL A 268 -4.70 11.90 -9.10
N THR A 269 -3.47 12.42 -9.25
CA THR A 269 -2.55 12.59 -8.12
C THR A 269 -3.10 13.54 -7.06
N ILE A 270 -3.67 14.68 -7.45
CA ILE A 270 -4.29 15.63 -6.52
C ILE A 270 -5.49 14.98 -5.81
N GLY A 271 -6.32 14.25 -6.54
CA GLY A 271 -7.47 13.54 -5.97
C GLY A 271 -7.05 12.48 -4.95
N LEU A 272 -6.04 11.67 -5.27
CA LEU A 272 -5.49 10.66 -4.36
C LEU A 272 -4.83 11.29 -3.14
N PHE A 273 -4.09 12.40 -3.31
CA PHE A 273 -3.53 13.16 -2.20
C PHE A 273 -4.62 13.67 -1.25
N ALA A 274 -5.72 14.22 -1.78
CA ALA A 274 -6.84 14.69 -0.96
C ALA A 274 -7.51 13.52 -0.20
N LEU A 275 -7.65 12.35 -0.82
CA LEU A 275 -8.19 11.15 -0.18
C LEU A 275 -7.29 10.61 0.93
N GLU A 276 -5.98 10.56 0.70
CA GLU A 276 -5.01 10.16 1.72
C GLU A 276 -4.99 11.16 2.89
N PHE A 277 -4.98 12.46 2.59
CA PHE A 277 -5.07 13.51 3.60
C PHE A 277 -6.32 13.36 4.47
N ALA A 278 -7.49 13.15 3.85
CA ALA A 278 -8.74 12.90 4.56
C ALA A 278 -8.66 11.61 5.40
N THR A 279 -8.05 10.56 4.88
CA THR A 279 -7.94 9.27 5.55
C THR A 279 -7.09 9.38 6.82
N PHE A 280 -5.86 9.88 6.72
CA PHE A 280 -4.99 10.10 7.88
C PHE A 280 -5.59 11.11 8.87
N GLY A 281 -6.21 12.18 8.36
CA GLY A 281 -6.88 13.17 9.20
C GLY A 281 -8.00 12.58 10.04
N VAL A 282 -8.88 11.77 9.44
CA VAL A 282 -9.96 11.10 10.18
C VAL A 282 -9.40 10.11 11.19
N PHE A 283 -8.45 9.25 10.82
CA PHE A 283 -7.85 8.30 11.78
C PHE A 283 -7.19 9.00 12.98
N ALA A 284 -6.53 10.14 12.76
CA ALA A 284 -5.88 10.92 13.82
C ALA A 284 -6.89 11.65 14.72
N LEU A 285 -7.96 12.22 14.15
CA LEU A 285 -8.91 13.07 14.89
C LEU A 285 -10.08 12.28 15.50
N LEU A 286 -10.34 11.04 15.07
CA LEU A 286 -11.47 10.25 15.56
C LEU A 286 -11.48 10.05 17.09
N PRO A 287 -10.35 9.72 17.75
CA PRO A 287 -10.32 9.61 19.21
C PRO A 287 -10.53 10.96 19.90
N THR A 288 -9.94 12.03 19.35
CA THR A 288 -10.07 13.40 19.87
C THR A 288 -11.52 13.89 19.77
N TYR A 289 -12.21 13.55 18.69
CA TYR A 289 -13.63 13.83 18.51
C TYR A 289 -14.48 13.08 19.55
N ALA A 290 -14.21 11.79 19.78
CA ALA A 290 -14.91 11.01 20.78
C ALA A 290 -14.72 11.58 22.20
N ALA A 291 -13.50 12.04 22.52
CA ALA A 291 -13.20 12.70 23.78
C ALA A 291 -13.93 14.06 23.92
N ALA A 292 -13.97 14.86 22.85
CA ALA A 292 -14.68 16.14 22.83
C ALA A 292 -16.21 15.97 23.01
N ALA A 293 -16.77 14.88 22.50
CA ALA A 293 -18.16 14.49 22.73
C ALA A 293 -18.42 13.89 24.14
N ARG A 294 -17.41 13.88 25.02
CA ARG A 294 -17.44 13.33 26.39
C ARG A 294 -17.69 11.81 26.46
N PHE A 295 -17.33 11.07 25.41
CA PHE A 295 -17.33 9.62 25.45
C PHE A 295 -16.08 9.08 26.17
N SER A 296 -16.13 7.82 26.60
CA SER A 296 -15.02 7.19 27.32
C SER A 296 -13.75 7.12 26.46
N THR A 297 -12.58 7.15 27.09
CA THR A 297 -11.29 6.99 26.40
C THR A 297 -11.16 5.65 25.68
N ASP A 298 -11.80 4.60 26.21
CA ASP A 298 -11.88 3.27 25.57
C ASP A 298 -12.64 3.31 24.23
N THR A 299 -13.58 4.23 24.08
CA THR A 299 -14.35 4.42 22.83
C THR A 299 -13.43 4.83 21.68
N GLY A 300 -12.46 5.71 21.90
CA GLY A 300 -11.52 6.15 20.86
C GLY A 300 -10.70 5.00 20.27
N PHE A 301 -10.20 4.10 21.12
CA PHE A 301 -9.49 2.90 20.69
C PHE A 301 -10.39 1.91 19.97
N ALA A 302 -11.62 1.73 20.46
CA ALA A 302 -12.61 0.87 19.81
C ALA A 302 -12.96 1.38 18.40
N LEU A 303 -13.08 2.69 18.21
CA LEU A 303 -13.37 3.30 16.92
C LEU A 303 -12.26 3.06 15.89
N ILE A 304 -10.99 3.25 16.27
CA ILE A 304 -9.86 2.93 15.38
C ILE A 304 -9.83 1.44 15.04
N SER A 305 -10.07 0.58 16.04
CA SER A 305 -10.07 -0.88 15.85
C SER A 305 -11.18 -1.32 14.90
N ILE A 306 -12.38 -0.77 15.06
CA ILE A 306 -13.53 -1.02 14.17
C ILE A 306 -13.22 -0.53 12.76
N ALA A 307 -12.70 0.68 12.62
CA ALA A 307 -12.37 1.26 11.32
C ALA A 307 -11.30 0.44 10.58
N ASN A 308 -10.22 0.04 11.25
CA ASN A 308 -9.19 -0.84 10.65
C ASN A 308 -9.75 -2.23 10.33
N GLY A 309 -10.61 -2.78 11.20
CA GLY A 309 -11.27 -4.07 10.98
C GLY A 309 -12.14 -4.08 9.73
N THR A 310 -13.05 -3.10 9.59
CA THR A 310 -13.92 -2.99 8.41
C THR A 310 -13.17 -2.56 7.16
N SER A 311 -12.05 -1.84 7.29
CA SER A 311 -11.14 -1.52 6.19
C SER A 311 -10.58 -2.77 5.50
N THR A 312 -10.42 -3.88 6.21
CA THR A 312 -10.04 -5.17 5.61
C THR A 312 -11.06 -5.60 4.55
N LEU A 313 -12.35 -5.53 4.86
CA LEU A 313 -13.42 -5.84 3.90
C LEU A 313 -13.50 -4.79 2.78
N GLY A 314 -13.26 -3.54 3.15
CA GLY A 314 -13.16 -2.39 2.24
C GLY A 314 -12.01 -2.47 1.24
N ARG A 315 -10.98 -3.27 1.51
CA ARG A 315 -9.86 -3.51 0.58
C ARG A 315 -10.16 -4.64 -0.40
N LEU A 316 -10.89 -5.67 0.07
CA LEU A 316 -11.22 -6.88 -0.69
C LEU A 316 -12.37 -6.66 -1.67
N LEU A 317 -13.53 -6.22 -1.20
CA LEU A 317 -14.75 -6.16 -2.02
C LEU A 317 -14.65 -5.11 -3.13
N PRO A 318 -14.21 -3.87 -2.85
CA PRO A 318 -14.00 -2.85 -3.88
C PRO A 318 -12.83 -3.18 -4.81
N GLY A 319 -11.80 -3.91 -4.34
CA GLY A 319 -10.73 -4.42 -5.19
C GLY A 319 -11.26 -5.39 -6.24
N LEU A 320 -12.08 -6.37 -5.82
CA LEU A 320 -12.76 -7.30 -6.72
C LEU A 320 -13.73 -6.59 -7.66
N ALA A 321 -14.54 -5.67 -7.13
CA ALA A 321 -15.47 -4.89 -7.94
C ALA A 321 -14.73 -4.02 -8.97
N GLY A 322 -13.56 -3.48 -8.61
CA GLY A 322 -12.73 -2.66 -9.49
C GLY A 322 -12.16 -3.44 -10.68
N ASP A 323 -11.86 -4.73 -10.47
CA ASP A 323 -11.43 -5.65 -11.54
C ASP A 323 -12.56 -5.92 -12.56
N ILE A 324 -13.84 -5.81 -12.16
CA ILE A 324 -15.01 -6.09 -13.02
C ILE A 324 -15.58 -4.80 -13.66
N TYR A 325 -15.84 -3.78 -12.83
CA TYR A 325 -16.56 -2.56 -13.23
C TYR A 325 -15.65 -1.36 -13.54
N GLY A 326 -14.33 -1.54 -13.40
CA GLY A 326 -13.33 -0.49 -13.55
C GLY A 326 -12.99 0.19 -12.22
N HIS A 327 -11.69 0.37 -11.98
CA HIS A 327 -11.15 0.82 -10.69
C HIS A 327 -11.57 2.26 -10.36
N PHE A 328 -11.52 3.17 -11.35
CA PHE A 328 -11.96 4.56 -11.16
C PHE A 328 -13.45 4.68 -10.84
N ASN A 329 -14.31 3.89 -11.51
CA ASN A 329 -15.75 3.91 -11.26
C ASN A 329 -16.07 3.46 -9.83
N VAL A 330 -15.40 2.40 -9.36
CA VAL A 330 -15.56 1.91 -8.00
C VAL A 330 -14.99 2.89 -6.98
N SER A 331 -13.84 3.52 -7.25
CA SER A 331 -13.30 4.60 -6.39
C SER A 331 -14.30 5.73 -6.23
N ILE A 332 -14.88 6.25 -7.33
CA ILE A 332 -15.88 7.34 -7.26
C ILE A 332 -17.11 6.92 -6.46
N LEU A 333 -17.62 5.70 -6.68
CA LEU A 333 -18.76 5.18 -5.93
C LEU A 333 -18.47 5.12 -4.42
N MET A 334 -17.27 4.66 -4.04
CA MET A 334 -16.86 4.57 -2.64
C MET A 334 -16.64 5.96 -2.01
N ILE A 335 -16.17 6.94 -2.78
CA ILE A 335 -16.07 8.34 -2.33
C ILE A 335 -17.47 8.88 -2.03
N ILE A 336 -18.42 8.72 -2.94
CA ILE A 336 -19.81 9.16 -2.74
C ILE A 336 -20.43 8.46 -1.51
N PHE A 337 -20.23 7.14 -1.39
CA PHE A 337 -20.66 6.35 -0.24
C PHE A 337 -20.12 6.97 1.07
N THR A 338 -18.80 7.16 1.19
CA THR A 338 -18.20 7.74 2.40
C THR A 338 -18.68 9.15 2.70
N ALA A 339 -18.83 10.00 1.68
CA ALA A 339 -19.30 11.38 1.84
C ALA A 339 -20.74 11.43 2.36
N VAL A 340 -21.64 10.62 1.79
CA VAL A 340 -23.04 10.54 2.22
C VAL A 340 -23.13 10.05 3.66
N PHE A 341 -22.43 8.98 4.03
CA PHE A 341 -22.48 8.48 5.41
C PHE A 341 -21.83 9.43 6.41
N THR A 342 -20.80 10.16 6.02
CA THR A 342 -20.25 11.23 6.86
C THR A 342 -21.29 12.32 7.11
N GLY A 343 -21.98 12.78 6.07
CA GLY A 343 -23.03 13.80 6.19
C GLY A 343 -24.30 13.35 6.92
N VAL A 344 -24.69 12.08 6.78
CA VAL A 344 -25.94 11.54 7.35
C VAL A 344 -25.76 10.98 8.75
N VAL A 345 -24.59 10.41 9.08
CA VAL A 345 -24.36 9.74 10.37
C VAL A 345 -23.55 10.62 11.31
N LEU A 346 -22.39 11.10 10.87
CA LEU A 346 -21.47 11.82 11.76
C LEU A 346 -21.95 13.23 12.09
N VAL A 347 -22.34 14.01 11.08
CA VAL A 347 -22.74 15.43 11.26
C VAL A 347 -23.95 15.58 12.20
N PRO A 348 -25.07 14.85 12.04
CA PRO A 348 -26.24 15.03 12.90
C PRO A 348 -26.19 14.25 14.23
N PHE A 349 -25.51 13.09 14.29
CA PHE A 349 -25.61 12.18 15.44
C PHE A 349 -24.28 11.89 16.15
N GLY A 350 -23.15 12.41 15.64
CA GLY A 350 -21.82 12.09 16.14
C GLY A 350 -21.55 12.54 17.58
N SER A 351 -22.23 13.58 18.07
CA SER A 351 -22.11 14.06 19.44
C SER A 351 -23.18 13.52 20.40
N THR A 352 -24.21 12.87 19.88
CA THR A 352 -25.44 12.54 20.64
C THR A 352 -25.58 11.04 20.90
N SER A 353 -25.02 10.18 20.03
CA SER A 353 -25.22 8.73 20.12
C SER A 353 -23.92 7.95 19.89
N LEU A 354 -23.53 7.14 20.88
CA LEU A 354 -22.41 6.19 20.76
C LEU A 354 -22.58 5.22 19.59
N GLY A 355 -23.80 4.73 19.36
CA GLY A 355 -24.09 3.81 18.26
C GLY A 355 -23.86 4.44 16.89
N ALA A 356 -24.15 5.74 16.74
CA ALA A 356 -23.90 6.46 15.49
C ALA A 356 -22.40 6.60 15.21
N VAL A 357 -21.59 6.90 16.23
CA VAL A 357 -20.13 7.01 16.08
C VAL A 357 -19.49 5.67 15.73
N TYR A 358 -19.94 4.57 16.35
CA TYR A 358 -19.48 3.22 15.98
C TYR A 358 -19.89 2.84 14.55
N THR A 359 -21.12 3.14 14.17
CA THR A 359 -21.62 2.90 12.80
C THR A 359 -20.83 3.71 11.78
N PHE A 360 -20.53 4.97 12.08
CA PHE A 360 -19.68 5.81 11.25
C PHE A 360 -18.27 5.21 11.10
N ALA A 361 -17.62 4.81 12.19
CA ALA A 361 -16.29 4.20 12.12
C ALA A 361 -16.27 2.92 11.26
N ALA A 362 -17.32 2.10 11.35
CA ALA A 362 -17.46 0.90 10.53
C ALA A 362 -17.59 1.23 9.03
N LEU A 363 -18.49 2.15 8.67
CA LEU A 363 -18.76 2.52 7.28
C LEU A 363 -17.61 3.32 6.66
N TRP A 364 -17.01 4.23 7.43
CA TRP A 364 -15.83 4.97 7.02
C TRP A 364 -14.61 4.05 6.87
N GLY A 365 -14.43 3.10 7.77
CA GLY A 365 -13.38 2.08 7.65
C GLY A 365 -13.52 1.29 6.35
N PHE A 366 -14.74 0.85 6.02
CA PHE A 366 -15.03 0.15 4.77
C PHE A 366 -14.70 1.00 3.53
N GLY A 367 -15.13 2.26 3.50
CA GLY A 367 -14.85 3.13 2.37
C GLY A 367 -13.38 3.55 2.24
N SER A 368 -12.71 3.89 3.35
CA SER A 368 -11.29 4.27 3.35
C SER A 368 -10.37 3.11 2.94
N GLY A 369 -10.74 1.87 3.26
CA GLY A 369 -10.04 0.67 2.78
C GLY A 369 -10.00 0.59 1.26
N SER A 370 -11.08 1.01 0.59
CA SER A 370 -11.16 0.97 -0.87
C SER A 370 -10.17 1.92 -1.53
N PHE A 371 -9.93 3.09 -0.93
CA PHE A 371 -9.02 4.09 -1.48
C PHE A 371 -7.61 3.53 -1.49
N MET A 372 -7.14 3.00 -0.36
CA MET A 372 -5.77 2.50 -0.25
C MET A 372 -5.46 1.34 -1.22
N SER A 373 -6.42 0.45 -1.50
CA SER A 373 -6.19 -0.66 -2.45
C SER A 373 -6.33 -0.27 -3.91
N LEU A 374 -7.18 0.71 -4.23
CA LEU A 374 -7.40 1.17 -5.60
C LEU A 374 -6.35 2.21 -6.03
N THR A 375 -5.81 3.01 -5.12
CA THR A 375 -4.75 4.03 -5.37
C THR A 375 -3.61 3.51 -6.25
N PRO A 376 -2.87 2.44 -5.88
CA PRO A 376 -1.73 1.98 -6.68
C PRO A 376 -2.16 1.43 -8.05
N VAL A 377 -3.38 0.91 -8.17
CA VAL A 377 -3.87 0.34 -9.44
C VAL A 377 -4.37 1.43 -10.39
N CYS A 378 -5.05 2.45 -9.87
CA CYS A 378 -5.46 3.63 -10.64
C CYS A 378 -4.24 4.39 -11.17
N MET A 379 -3.20 4.58 -10.34
CA MET A 379 -1.93 5.18 -10.75
C MET A 379 -1.21 4.33 -11.81
N GLY A 380 -1.26 3.00 -11.69
CA GLY A 380 -0.70 2.10 -12.68
C GLY A 380 -1.38 2.17 -14.06
N LYS A 381 -2.61 2.67 -14.15
CA LYS A 381 -3.38 2.81 -15.41
C LYS A 381 -3.25 4.18 -16.06
N THR A 382 -2.91 5.22 -15.30
CA THR A 382 -2.71 6.58 -15.83
C THR A 382 -1.31 6.79 -16.40
N CYS A 383 -0.34 5.98 -15.95
CA CYS A 383 0.97 5.87 -16.57
C CYS A 383 0.88 4.90 -17.76
N ASP A 384 0.68 5.43 -18.97
CA ASP A 384 0.58 4.63 -20.19
C ASP A 384 1.86 3.80 -20.40
N THR A 385 1.74 2.49 -20.66
CA THR A 385 2.85 1.62 -21.11
C THR A 385 3.44 2.08 -22.44
N LYS A 386 2.73 2.93 -23.19
CA LYS A 386 3.19 3.52 -24.43
C LYS A 386 4.37 4.47 -24.25
N ASP A 387 4.55 5.08 -23.09
CA ASP A 387 5.77 5.88 -22.82
C ASP A 387 6.94 5.01 -22.36
N TYR A 388 6.71 3.78 -21.91
CA TYR A 388 7.77 2.80 -21.65
C TYR A 388 8.49 2.43 -22.96
N GLY A 389 7.74 2.11 -24.02
CA GLY A 389 8.30 1.77 -25.33
C GLY A 389 8.81 2.97 -26.14
N ARG A 390 8.19 4.16 -26.00
CA ARG A 390 8.58 5.34 -26.79
C ARG A 390 9.89 6.00 -26.35
N TYR A 391 10.34 5.74 -25.12
CA TYR A 391 11.64 6.19 -24.60
C TYR A 391 12.74 5.12 -24.62
N PHE A 392 12.39 3.82 -24.64
CA PHE A 392 13.37 2.74 -24.77
C PHE A 392 13.50 2.19 -26.20
N GLY A 393 12.60 2.55 -27.09
CA GLY A 393 12.63 2.20 -28.50
C GLY A 393 12.44 3.43 -29.38
N LYS A 394 13.52 4.20 -29.55
CA LYS A 394 13.87 4.91 -30.79
C LYS A 394 15.35 5.29 -30.69
N SER A 395 16.13 4.56 -31.50
CA SER A 395 17.47 4.82 -32.06
C SER A 395 18.42 5.75 -31.31
#